data_AF-A0A550H018-F1
#
_entry.id   AF-A0A550H018-F1
#
_cell.length_a   1.000
_cell.length_b   1.000
_cell.length_c   1.000
_cell.angle_alpha   90.00
_cell.angle_beta   90.00
_cell.angle_gamma   90.00
#
_symmetry.space_group_name_H-M   'P 1'
#
loop_
_entity.id
_entity.type
_entity.pdbx_description
1 polymer ?
#
loop_
_entity_poly.entity_id
_entity_poly.type
_entity_poly.pdbx_seq_one_letter_code
_entity_poly.pdbx_strand_id
1 'polypeptide(L)'
;MSRCSSKGEHMGRMLILLCQSPFQNEGVDHALEISKSALGKGHDVDIYLMMDGVYNPVKSQSGEPFHMDSVSDRFKELIELGAKVSGCRVCMELRGVTEEMLPEGVDVGGIFDLGEMLTDADIVLSMTGAS
;
A
#
# COMPACT_ATOMS: atom_id res chain seq x y z
N MET A 1 24.75 -38.67 11.42
CA MET A 1 24.12 -37.51 12.09
C MET A 1 24.07 -36.39 11.08
N SER A 2 22.92 -36.28 10.40
CA SER A 2 22.73 -35.33 9.29
C SER A 2 22.69 -33.91 9.87
N ARG A 3 23.59 -33.04 9.41
CA ARG A 3 23.51 -31.61 9.72
C ARG A 3 22.29 -31.07 8.98
N CYS A 4 21.30 -30.64 9.76
CA CYS A 4 20.12 -29.93 9.30
C CYS A 4 20.59 -28.74 8.46
N SER A 5 20.24 -28.73 7.17
CA SER A 5 20.46 -27.59 6.29
C SER A 5 19.58 -26.44 6.77
N SER A 6 20.17 -25.30 7.10
CA SER A 6 19.45 -24.06 7.36
C SER A 6 18.72 -23.65 6.07
N LYS A 7 17.43 -23.94 5.98
CA LYS A 7 16.56 -23.34 4.97
C LYS A 7 16.60 -21.83 5.19
N GLY A 8 17.12 -21.08 4.21
CA GLY A 8 16.83 -19.65 4.16
C GLY A 8 15.32 -19.47 4.14
N GLU A 9 14.78 -18.66 5.04
CA GLU A 9 13.35 -18.36 5.03
C GLU A 9 13.02 -17.66 3.71
N HIS A 10 12.16 -18.28 2.90
CA HIS A 10 11.65 -17.62 1.71
C HIS A 10 10.71 -16.50 2.16
N MET A 11 11.19 -15.26 2.13
CA MET A 11 10.37 -14.08 2.36
C MET A 11 9.45 -13.90 1.15
N GLY A 12 8.13 -14.06 1.36
CA GLY A 12 7.16 -13.85 0.29
C GLY A 12 6.89 -12.38 -0.01
N ARG A 13 6.39 -12.09 -1.22
CA ARG A 13 5.94 -10.76 -1.66
C ARG A 13 4.43 -10.65 -1.64
N MET A 14 3.93 -9.62 -0.97
CA MET A 14 2.51 -9.34 -0.80
C MET A 14 2.11 -8.09 -1.58
N LEU A 15 1.09 -8.19 -2.42
CA LEU A 15 0.46 -7.05 -3.05
C LEU A 15 -0.85 -6.70 -2.35
N ILE A 16 -0.98 -5.46 -1.91
CA ILE A 16 -2.25 -4.86 -1.49
C ILE A 16 -2.85 -4.08 -2.66
N LEU A 17 -3.99 -4.50 -3.18
CA LEU A 17 -4.79 -3.71 -4.11
C LEU A 17 -5.80 -2.89 -3.32
N LEU A 18 -5.53 -1.60 -3.13
CA LEU A 18 -6.35 -0.71 -2.31
C LEU A 18 -7.22 0.19 -3.19
N CYS A 19 -8.54 -0.04 -3.16
CA CYS A 19 -9.50 0.76 -3.93
C CYS A 19 -10.35 1.72 -3.08
N GLN A 20 -10.38 1.50 -1.76
CA GLN A 20 -11.26 2.24 -0.85
C GLN A 20 -10.67 3.60 -0.48
N SER A 21 -11.55 4.60 -0.30
CA SER A 21 -11.14 5.92 0.16
C SER A 21 -10.84 5.92 1.68
N PRO A 22 -9.99 6.84 2.16
CA PRO A 22 -9.67 6.94 3.58
C PRO A 22 -10.90 7.30 4.42
N PHE A 23 -10.94 6.83 5.67
CA PHE A 23 -11.96 7.15 6.69
C PHE A 23 -13.40 6.68 6.44
N GLN A 24 -13.73 6.11 5.27
CA GLN A 24 -15.08 5.61 5.01
C GLN A 24 -15.37 4.26 5.68
N ASN A 25 -14.34 3.42 5.85
CA ASN A 25 -14.45 2.07 6.41
C ASN A 25 -13.09 1.61 6.94
N GLU A 26 -13.08 0.49 7.68
CA GLU A 26 -11.88 -0.09 8.30
C GLU A 26 -10.90 -0.74 7.31
N GLY A 27 -11.27 -0.85 6.02
CA GLY A 27 -10.47 -1.55 5.01
C GLY A 27 -9.08 -0.93 4.80
N VAL A 28 -9.00 0.41 4.85
CA VAL A 28 -7.72 1.13 4.78
C VAL A 28 -6.88 0.87 6.03
N ASP A 29 -7.49 0.89 7.21
CA ASP A 29 -6.78 0.64 8.46
C ASP A 29 -6.22 -0.78 8.50
N HIS A 30 -7.02 -1.78 8.11
CA HIS A 30 -6.57 -3.16 7.99
C HIS A 30 -5.46 -3.31 6.96
N ALA A 31 -5.56 -2.67 5.80
CA ALA A 31 -4.52 -2.71 4.77
C ALA A 31 -3.16 -2.21 5.31
N LEU A 32 -3.17 -1.10 6.04
CA LEU A 32 -1.97 -0.48 6.62
C LEU A 32 -1.36 -1.36 7.72
N GLU A 33 -2.17 -1.88 8.65
CA GLU A 33 -1.68 -2.74 9.73
C GLU A 33 -1.15 -4.10 9.23
N ILE A 34 -1.81 -4.68 8.22
CA ILE A 34 -1.33 -5.91 7.56
C ILE A 34 0.01 -5.64 6.88
N SER A 35 0.13 -4.53 6.15
CA SER A 35 1.36 -4.13 5.46
C SER A 35 2.51 -3.95 6.44
N LYS A 36 2.28 -3.19 7.53
CA LYS A 36 3.27 -2.97 8.59
C LYS A 36 3.72 -4.27 9.24
N SER A 37 2.76 -5.16 9.55
CA SER A 37 3.05 -6.46 10.14
C SER A 37 3.81 -7.39 9.20
N ALA A 38 3.54 -7.33 7.89
CA ALA A 38 4.22 -8.12 6.88
C ALA A 38 5.68 -7.67 6.71
N LEU A 39 5.91 -6.36 6.57
CA LEU A 39 7.25 -5.76 6.54
C LEU A 39 8.05 -6.12 7.81
N GLY A 40 7.43 -6.02 8.98
CA GLY A 40 8.05 -6.39 10.26
C GLY A 40 8.43 -7.87 10.39
N LYS A 41 7.86 -8.75 9.55
CA LYS A 41 8.20 -10.18 9.45
C LYS A 41 9.21 -10.47 8.33
N GLY A 42 9.71 -9.44 7.64
CA GLY A 42 10.69 -9.56 6.57
C GLY A 42 10.10 -9.81 5.18
N HIS A 43 8.78 -9.73 5.02
CA HIS A 43 8.13 -9.84 3.71
C HIS A 43 8.28 -8.56 2.90
N ASP A 44 8.31 -8.68 1.58
CA ASP A 44 8.17 -7.53 0.68
C ASP A 44 6.69 -7.14 0.57
N VAL A 45 6.40 -5.84 0.57
CA VAL A 45 5.05 -5.33 0.41
C VAL A 45 4.99 -4.30 -0.71
N ASP A 46 4.12 -4.57 -1.68
CA ASP A 46 3.71 -3.65 -2.73
C ASP A 46 2.27 -3.19 -2.44
N ILE A 47 1.98 -1.90 -2.60
CA ILE A 47 0.65 -1.31 -2.43
C ILE A 47 0.28 -0.58 -3.72
N TYR A 48 -0.73 -1.06 -4.41
CA TYR A 48 -1.26 -0.41 -5.61
C TYR A 48 -2.56 0.32 -5.30
N LEU A 49 -2.56 1.63 -5.48
CA LEU A 49 -3.69 2.52 -5.23
C LEU A 49 -4.51 2.68 -6.51
N MET A 50 -5.72 2.13 -6.50
CA MET A 50 -6.66 2.18 -7.62
C MET A 50 -7.96 2.85 -7.18
N MET A 51 -8.79 3.32 -8.12
CA MET A 51 -10.09 3.92 -7.82
C MET A 51 -9.95 5.05 -6.77
N ASP A 52 -10.76 5.04 -5.71
CA ASP A 52 -10.70 6.04 -4.64
C ASP A 52 -9.50 5.83 -3.71
N GLY A 53 -8.77 4.72 -3.88
CA GLY A 53 -7.53 4.41 -3.18
C GLY A 53 -6.46 5.49 -3.33
N VAL A 54 -6.47 6.23 -4.45
CA VAL A 54 -5.51 7.31 -4.72
C VAL A 54 -5.64 8.50 -3.77
N TYR A 55 -6.74 8.62 -3.03
CA TYR A 55 -6.89 9.66 -2.02
C TYR A 55 -6.12 9.34 -0.74
N ASN A 56 -5.85 8.07 -0.43
CA ASN A 56 -5.24 7.66 0.84
C ASN A 56 -3.91 8.36 1.17
N PRO A 57 -2.93 8.46 0.26
CA PRO A 57 -1.65 9.08 0.58
C PRO A 57 -1.65 10.62 0.54
N VAL A 58 -2.77 11.30 0.24
CA VAL A 58 -2.77 12.77 0.07
C VAL A 58 -2.28 13.51 1.32
N LYS A 59 -1.21 14.31 1.16
CA LYS A 59 -0.48 14.99 2.26
C LYS A 59 -1.29 16.04 3.03
N SER A 60 -2.35 16.57 2.45
CA SER A 60 -3.18 17.60 3.09
C SER A 60 -4.20 17.05 4.09
N GLN A 61 -4.25 15.72 4.26
CA GLN A 61 -5.07 15.11 5.30
C GLN A 61 -4.53 15.46 6.69
N SER A 62 -5.42 15.48 7.69
CA SER A 62 -5.06 15.70 9.08
C SER A 62 -5.83 14.73 9.98
N GLY A 63 -5.11 14.02 10.85
CA GLY A 63 -5.70 13.15 11.87
C GLY A 63 -6.00 13.87 13.20
N GLU A 64 -5.71 15.17 13.30
CA GLU A 64 -5.94 15.99 14.50
C GLU A 64 -7.36 15.90 15.07
N PRO A 65 -8.45 15.91 14.26
CA PRO A 65 -9.81 15.80 14.79
C PRO A 65 -10.09 14.52 15.58
N PHE A 66 -9.28 13.47 15.37
CA PHE A 66 -9.39 12.19 16.04
C PHE A 66 -8.18 11.86 16.94
N HIS A 67 -7.24 12.81 17.11
CA HIS A 67 -6.00 12.63 17.87
C HIS A 67 -5.19 11.39 17.44
N MET A 68 -5.03 11.22 16.13
CA MET A 68 -4.29 10.10 15.51
C MET A 68 -3.43 10.59 14.36
N ASP A 69 -2.52 9.74 13.89
CA ASP A 69 -1.79 9.97 12.65
C ASP A 69 -2.74 9.97 11.45
N SER A 70 -2.46 10.83 10.46
CA SER A 70 -3.22 10.78 9.21
C SER A 70 -2.93 9.49 8.45
N VAL A 71 -3.82 9.10 7.54
CA VAL A 71 -3.55 7.97 6.63
C VAL A 71 -2.28 8.24 5.81
N SER A 72 -2.07 9.48 5.37
CA SER A 72 -0.83 9.88 4.68
C SER A 72 0.43 9.67 5.53
N ASP A 73 0.40 9.96 6.83
CA ASP A 73 1.56 9.73 7.71
C ASP A 73 1.87 8.24 7.87
N ARG A 74 0.83 7.41 7.96
CA ARG A 74 0.99 5.94 7.98
C ARG A 74 1.56 5.40 6.67
N PHE A 75 1.20 5.98 5.52
CA PHE A 75 1.83 5.65 4.24
C PHE A 75 3.32 6.00 4.21
N LYS A 76 3.72 7.16 4.75
CA LYS A 76 5.14 7.54 4.88
C LYS A 76 5.90 6.53 5.73
N GLU A 77 5.34 6.11 6.87
CA GLU A 77 5.94 5.08 7.73
C GLU A 77 6.16 3.77 6.94
N LEU A 78 5.18 3.32 6.17
CA LEU A 78 5.33 2.10 5.37
C LEU A 78 6.42 2.22 4.30
N ILE A 79 6.53 3.38 3.65
CA ILE A 79 7.58 3.66 2.67
C ILE A 79 8.96 3.63 3.34
N GLU A 80 9.10 4.24 4.52
CA GLU A 80 10.34 4.20 5.32
C GLU A 80 10.71 2.77 5.74
N LEU A 81 9.72 1.91 5.97
CA LEU A 81 9.91 0.48 6.24
C LEU A 81 10.18 -0.36 4.98
N GLY A 82 10.14 0.23 3.78
CA GLY A 82 10.49 -0.42 2.52
C GLY A 82 9.31 -0.87 1.65
N ALA A 83 8.08 -0.47 1.97
CA ALA A 83 6.94 -0.72 1.09
C ALA A 83 7.10 0.05 -0.23
N LYS A 84 6.76 -0.60 -1.34
CA LYS A 84 6.59 0.10 -2.62
C LYS A 84 5.15 0.52 -2.76
N VAL A 85 4.90 1.80 -3.07
CA VAL A 85 3.55 2.33 -3.21
C VAL A 85 3.41 2.95 -4.59
N SER A 86 2.41 2.52 -5.37
CA SER A 86 2.15 3.07 -6.71
C SER A 86 0.72 3.54 -6.86
N GLY A 87 0.56 4.79 -7.31
CA GLY A 87 -0.72 5.40 -7.65
C GLY A 87 -1.10 5.18 -9.11
N CYS A 88 -2.33 4.71 -9.35
CA CYS A 88 -2.88 4.59 -10.70
C CYS A 88 -3.08 5.98 -11.34
N ARG A 89 -2.26 6.33 -12.33
CA ARG A 89 -2.27 7.63 -13.04
C ARG A 89 -3.65 8.05 -13.53
N VAL A 90 -4.38 7.14 -14.16
CA VAL A 90 -5.74 7.43 -14.68
C VAL A 90 -6.72 7.70 -13.54
N CYS A 91 -6.61 6.97 -12.43
CA CYS A 91 -7.48 7.20 -11.28
C CYS A 91 -7.20 8.55 -10.61
N MET A 92 -5.92 8.93 -10.51
CA MET A 92 -5.48 10.24 -10.03
C MET A 92 -6.01 11.38 -10.91
N GLU A 93 -5.86 11.27 -12.23
CA GLU A 93 -6.34 12.28 -13.19
C GLU A 93 -7.86 12.49 -13.08
N LEU A 94 -8.64 11.40 -13.04
CA LEU A 94 -10.10 11.47 -12.90
C LEU A 94 -10.56 12.04 -11.55
N ARG A 95 -9.70 12.03 -10.52
CA ARG A 95 -9.99 12.44 -9.14
C ARG A 95 -9.35 13.76 -8.75
N GLY A 96 -8.62 14.39 -9.67
CA GLY A 96 -7.90 15.63 -9.40
C GLY A 96 -6.80 15.49 -8.35
N VAL A 97 -6.19 14.29 -8.24
CA VAL A 97 -5.01 14.07 -7.40
C VAL A 97 -3.78 14.25 -8.26
N THR A 98 -2.88 15.15 -7.87
CA THR A 98 -1.61 15.39 -8.59
C THR A 98 -0.43 14.81 -7.83
N GLU A 99 0.70 14.58 -8.50
CA GLU A 99 1.88 13.98 -7.87
C GLU A 99 2.41 14.85 -6.71
N GLU A 100 2.26 16.18 -6.80
CA GLU A 100 2.67 17.12 -5.74
C GLU A 100 1.83 16.99 -4.46
N MET A 101 0.64 16.38 -4.54
CA MET A 101 -0.21 16.10 -3.38
C MET A 101 0.24 14.87 -2.60
N LEU A 102 1.16 14.06 -3.16
CA LEU A 102 1.61 12.79 -2.58
C LEU A 102 2.94 12.94 -1.81
N PRO A 103 3.21 12.10 -0.79
CA PRO A 103 4.50 12.03 -0.14
C PRO A 103 5.57 11.50 -1.10
N GLU A 104 6.83 11.81 -0.80
CA GLU A 104 7.97 11.20 -1.49
C GLU A 104 7.93 9.68 -1.32
N GLY A 105 8.33 8.95 -2.36
CA GLY A 105 8.32 7.47 -2.39
C GLY A 105 7.00 6.84 -2.83
N VAL A 106 5.97 7.64 -3.17
CA VAL A 106 4.82 7.14 -3.92
C VAL A 106 5.09 7.32 -5.41
N ASP A 107 5.24 6.21 -6.12
CA ASP A 107 5.39 6.19 -7.57
C ASP A 107 4.02 6.39 -8.25
N VAL A 108 4.03 6.84 -9.51
CA VAL A 108 2.81 7.03 -10.30
C VAL A 108 2.87 6.20 -11.57
N GLY A 109 2.27 5.03 -11.49
CA GLY A 109 2.22 4.02 -12.56
C GLY A 109 0.88 3.95 -13.29
N GLY A 110 0.84 3.10 -14.31
CA GLY A 110 -0.36 2.69 -15.01
C GLY A 110 -0.72 1.23 -14.76
N ILE A 111 -1.63 0.70 -15.57
CA ILE A 111 -2.10 -0.69 -15.45
C ILE A 111 -1.00 -1.73 -15.69
N PHE A 112 0.08 -1.37 -16.39
CA PHE A 112 1.22 -2.26 -16.63
C PHE A 112 2.01 -2.50 -15.33
N ASP A 113 2.22 -1.47 -14.52
CA ASP A 113 2.86 -1.59 -13.20
C ASP A 113 2.09 -2.54 -12.28
N LEU A 114 0.74 -2.47 -12.31
CA LEU A 114 -0.08 -3.44 -11.61
C LEU A 114 0.14 -4.87 -12.16
N GLY A 115 0.25 -5.03 -13.48
CA GLY A 115 0.52 -6.32 -14.10
C GLY A 115 1.84 -6.95 -13.65
N GLU A 116 2.89 -6.13 -13.51
CA GLU A 116 4.18 -6.54 -12.97
C GLU A 116 4.07 -6.92 -11.49
N MET A 117 3.46 -6.06 -10.66
CA MET A 117 3.23 -6.36 -9.24
C MET A 117 2.40 -7.63 -9.03
N LEU A 118 1.39 -7.89 -9.88
CA LEU A 118 0.59 -9.12 -9.83
C LEU A 118 1.41 -10.35 -10.21
N THR A 119 2.35 -10.22 -11.14
CA THR A 119 3.20 -11.33 -11.58
C THR A 119 4.23 -11.70 -10.51
N ASP A 120 4.73 -10.71 -9.79
CA ASP A 120 5.75 -10.90 -8.74
C ASP A 120 5.15 -11.30 -7.38
N ALA A 121 3.86 -11.08 -7.15
CA ALA A 121 3.22 -11.35 -5.86
C ALA A 121 2.97 -12.84 -5.62
N ASP A 122 3.36 -13.32 -4.43
CA ASP A 122 2.95 -14.64 -3.92
C ASP A 122 1.50 -14.63 -3.42
N ILE A 123 1.05 -13.48 -2.90
CA ILE A 123 -0.30 -13.28 -2.42
C ILE A 123 -0.79 -11.87 -2.74
N VAL A 124 -2.07 -11.78 -3.14
CA VAL A 124 -2.76 -10.52 -3.39
C VAL A 124 -3.90 -10.38 -2.41
N LEU A 125 -3.91 -9.29 -1.64
CA LEU A 125 -5.02 -8.90 -0.80
C LEU A 125 -5.77 -7.74 -1.45
N SER A 126 -7.03 -7.99 -1.79
CA SER A 126 -7.89 -7.03 -2.48
C SER A 126 -8.81 -6.31 -1.50
N MET A 127 -8.59 -5.00 -1.35
CA MET A 127 -9.42 -4.08 -0.56
C MET A 127 -10.29 -3.25 -1.51
N THR A 128 -11.19 -3.93 -2.22
CA THR A 128 -12.05 -3.32 -3.25
C THR A 128 -13.33 -2.69 -2.71
N GLY A 129 -13.65 -2.92 -1.43
CA GLY A 129 -14.95 -2.62 -0.84
C GLY A 129 -16.02 -3.59 -1.34
N ALA A 130 -16.65 -4.33 -0.45
CA ALA A 130 -17.86 -5.08 -0.76
C ALA A 130 -19.04 -4.12 -0.60
N SER A 131 -19.77 -3.86 -1.70
CA SER A 131 -21.05 -3.15 -1.70
C SER A 131 -22.12 -3.92 -0.95
#